data_AF-K6DR55-F1
#
_entry.id   AF-K6DR55-F1
#
_cell.length_a   1.000
_cell.length_b   1.000
_cell.length_c   1.000
_cell.angle_alpha   90.00
_cell.angle_beta   90.00
_cell.angle_gamma   90.00
#
_symmetry.space_group_name_H-M   'P 1'
#
loop_
_entity.id
_entity.type
_entity.pdbx_description
1 polymer ?
#
loop_
_entity_poly.entity_id
_entity_poly.type
_entity_poly.pdbx_seq_one_letter_code
_entity_poly.pdbx_strand_id
1 'polypeptide(L)'
;MTELTFHQIAHELLKKEVEINTLQGTFTGRLLEVGKDVLVIESRGRMRQRLLAVRIDVIMAIFRVEQMPRGPFGFMPEEVEDEHEQQHESSDN
;
A
#
# COMPACT_ATOMS: atom_id res chain seq x y z
N MET A 1 11.09 15.25 17.46
CA MET A 1 10.64 14.05 16.73
C MET A 1 11.42 12.88 17.28
N THR A 2 10.75 11.83 17.77
CA THR A 2 11.41 10.57 18.13
C THR A 2 11.49 9.70 16.88
N GLU A 3 12.69 9.30 16.48
CA GLU A 3 12.86 8.34 15.41
C GLU A 3 12.24 7.00 15.81
N LEU A 4 11.36 6.46 14.97
CA LEU A 4 10.78 5.14 15.17
C LEU A 4 11.74 4.07 14.66
N THR A 5 11.93 3.04 15.45
CA THR A 5 12.65 1.84 15.03
C THR A 5 11.85 1.06 13.98
N PHE A 6 12.54 0.26 13.17
CA PHE A 6 11.88 -0.62 12.20
C PHE A 6 10.80 -1.51 12.83
N HIS A 7 11.08 -2.12 13.99
CA HIS A 7 10.10 -2.97 14.69
C HIS A 7 8.84 -2.21 15.11
N GLN A 8 8.98 -0.96 15.56
CA GLN A 8 7.81 -0.13 15.90
C GLN A 8 6.96 0.15 14.67
N ILE A 9 7.59 0.53 13.55
CA ILE A 9 6.91 0.75 12.28
C ILE A 9 6.21 -0.54 11.81
N ALA A 10 6.90 -1.67 11.84
CA ALA A 10 6.34 -2.95 11.43
C ALA A 10 5.14 -3.35 12.32
N HIS A 11 5.21 -3.10 13.64
CA HIS A 11 4.09 -3.37 14.55
C HIS A 11 2.86 -2.51 14.23
N GLU A 12 3.02 -1.25 13.82
CA GLU A 12 1.92 -0.39 13.38
C GLU A 12 1.26 -0.89 12.08
N LEU A 13 1.97 -1.72 11.30
CA LEU A 13 1.49 -2.29 10.06
C LEU A 13 0.79 -3.64 10.22
N LEU A 14 0.73 -4.20 11.44
CA LEU A 14 0.05 -5.47 11.69
C LEU A 14 -1.38 -5.47 11.16
N LYS A 15 -1.76 -6.59 10.53
CA LYS A 15 -3.05 -6.88 9.91
C LYS A 15 -3.40 -6.00 8.70
N LYS A 16 -2.54 -5.08 8.28
CA LYS A 16 -2.69 -4.26 7.07
C LYS A 16 -2.08 -4.96 5.86
N GLU A 17 -2.54 -4.56 4.66
CA GLU A 17 -1.83 -4.88 3.43
C GLU A 17 -0.53 -4.08 3.38
N VAL A 18 0.56 -4.77 3.06
CA VAL A 18 1.90 -4.19 3.00
C VAL A 18 2.61 -4.63 1.73
N GLU A 19 3.56 -3.80 1.33
CA GLU A 19 4.58 -4.10 0.35
C GLU A 19 5.93 -4.11 1.04
N ILE A 20 6.67 -5.19 0.89
CA ILE A 20 8.00 -5.39 1.46
C ILE A 20 9.00 -5.44 0.32
N ASN A 21 9.95 -4.50 0.31
CA ASN A 21 11.03 -4.46 -0.64
C ASN A 21 12.27 -5.10 -0.03
N THR A 22 12.79 -6.12 -0.69
CA THR A 22 14.01 -6.84 -0.31
C THR A 22 15.04 -6.77 -1.42
N LEU A 23 16.29 -7.15 -1.12
CA LEU A 23 17.35 -7.27 -2.14
C LEU A 23 17.01 -8.23 -3.29
N GLN A 24 16.09 -9.18 -3.09
CA GLN A 24 15.71 -10.20 -4.06
C GLN A 24 14.43 -9.87 -4.82
N GLY A 25 13.74 -8.79 -4.45
CA GLY A 25 12.48 -8.38 -5.05
C GLY A 25 11.44 -7.94 -4.02
N THR A 26 10.22 -7.78 -4.51
CA THR A 26 9.09 -7.22 -3.77
C THR A 26 8.08 -8.29 -3.42
N PHE A 27 7.59 -8.23 -2.18
CA PHE A 27 6.52 -9.10 -1.69
C PHE A 27 5.34 -8.26 -1.21
N THR A 28 4.14 -8.58 -1.70
CA THR A 28 2.90 -7.92 -1.30
C THR A 28 1.98 -8.91 -0.59
N GLY A 29 1.34 -8.45 0.47
CA GLY A 29 0.35 -9.25 1.20
C GLY A 29 -0.02 -8.65 2.55
N ARG A 30 -0.82 -9.39 3.32
CA ARG A 30 -1.25 -8.97 4.65
C ARG A 30 -0.18 -9.29 5.70
N LEU A 31 0.29 -8.31 6.45
CA LEU A 31 1.21 -8.55 7.57
C LEU A 31 0.47 -9.22 8.72
N LEU A 32 0.88 -10.44 9.08
CA LEU A 32 0.24 -11.22 10.14
C LEU A 32 1.01 -11.14 11.46
N GLU A 33 2.33 -11.18 11.40
CA GLU A 33 3.20 -11.23 12.59
C GLU A 33 4.48 -10.43 12.37
N VAL A 34 4.93 -9.79 13.45
CA VAL A 34 6.22 -9.10 13.55
C VAL A 34 7.02 -9.85 14.62
N GLY A 35 7.92 -10.71 14.18
CA GLY A 35 8.84 -11.42 15.06
C GLY A 35 10.09 -10.60 15.34
N LYS A 36 11.02 -11.22 16.09
CA LYS A 36 12.31 -10.60 16.38
C LYS A 36 13.17 -10.41 15.12
N ASP A 37 13.26 -11.46 14.28
CA ASP A 37 14.14 -11.49 13.09
C ASP A 37 13.37 -11.69 11.77
N VAL A 38 12.07 -11.94 11.83
CA VAL A 38 11.23 -12.24 10.65
C VAL A 38 9.89 -11.53 10.71
N LEU A 39 9.37 -11.17 9.55
CA LEU A 39 7.98 -10.77 9.33
C LEU A 39 7.22 -11.92 8.67
N VAL A 40 5.99 -12.18 9.08
CA VAL A 40 5.12 -13.16 8.43
C VAL A 40 4.04 -12.43 7.65
N ILE A 41 3.98 -12.65 6.34
CA ILE A 41 2.94 -12.11 5.48
C ILE A 41 2.10 -13.22 4.84
N GLU A 42 0.82 -12.96 4.67
CA GLU A 42 -0.06 -13.74 3.81
C GLU A 42 -0.09 -13.12 2.41
N SER A 43 0.63 -13.73 1.46
CA SER A 43 0.67 -13.28 0.08
C SER A 43 -0.58 -13.70 -0.67
N ARG A 44 -1.23 -12.74 -1.32
CA ARG A 44 -2.40 -12.93 -2.19
C ARG A 44 -1.94 -13.09 -3.64
N GLY A 45 -1.38 -14.26 -3.96
CA GLY A 45 -1.09 -14.65 -5.34
C GLY A 45 -2.34 -14.99 -6.14
N ARG A 46 -2.24 -15.02 -7.48
CA ARG A 46 -3.38 -15.24 -8.41
C ARG A 46 -4.14 -16.58 -8.21
N MET A 47 -3.53 -17.59 -7.59
CA MET A 47 -4.11 -18.93 -7.47
C MET A 47 -4.26 -19.45 -6.05
N ARG A 48 -3.42 -19.01 -5.10
CA ARG A 48 -3.46 -19.52 -3.72
C ARG A 48 -2.82 -18.54 -2.75
N GLN A 49 -3.43 -18.40 -1.58
CA GLN A 49 -2.80 -17.74 -0.45
C GLN A 49 -1.59 -18.54 0.01
N ARG A 50 -0.47 -17.85 0.24
CA ARG A 50 0.76 -18.45 0.75
C ARG A 50 1.27 -17.64 1.93
N LEU A 51 1.64 -18.32 3.01
CA LEU A 51 2.38 -17.71 4.11
C LEU A 51 3.84 -17.60 3.73
N LEU A 52 4.40 -16.41 3.86
CA LEU A 52 5.81 -16.12 3.60
C LEU A 52 6.43 -15.52 4.86
N ALA A 53 7.58 -16.07 5.26
CA ALA A 53 8.42 -15.48 6.28
C ALA A 53 9.56 -14.71 5.60
N VAL A 54 9.68 -13.43 5.87
CA VAL A 54 10.71 -12.55 5.32
C VAL A 54 11.65 -12.14 6.45
N ARG A 55 12.95 -12.41 6.31
CA ARG A 55 13.92 -12.01 7.34
C ARG A 55 14.13 -10.49 7.31
N ILE A 56 14.19 -9.87 8.47
CA ILE A 56 14.33 -8.41 8.62
C ILE A 56 15.67 -7.93 8.08
N ASP A 57 16.73 -8.74 8.17
CA ASP A 57 18.08 -8.42 7.68
C ASP A 57 18.16 -8.16 6.16
N VAL A 58 17.21 -8.68 5.38
CA VAL A 58 17.14 -8.47 3.91
C VAL A 58 16.08 -7.46 3.49
N ILE A 59 15.33 -6.89 4.44
CA ILE A 59 14.30 -5.88 4.15
C ILE A 59 14.97 -4.52 4.00
N MET A 60 14.79 -3.91 2.83
CA MET A 60 15.21 -2.54 2.57
C MET A 60 14.14 -1.55 3.00
N ALA A 61 12.85 -1.88 2.78
CA ALA A 61 11.74 -1.03 3.15
C ALA A 61 10.43 -1.82 3.30
N ILE A 62 9.49 -1.26 4.08
CA ILE A 62 8.13 -1.75 4.22
C ILE A 62 7.15 -0.59 4.13
N PHE A 63 6.09 -0.75 3.34
CA PHE A 63 5.08 0.26 3.11
C PHE A 63 3.70 -0.32 3.34
N ARG A 64 2.76 0.49 3.83
CA ARG A 64 1.34 0.15 3.78
C ARG A 64 0.85 0.29 2.34
N VAL A 65 0.13 -0.71 1.85
CA VAL A 65 -0.60 -0.59 0.59
C VAL A 65 -2.01 -0.11 0.92
N GLU A 66 -2.35 1.10 0.51
CA GLU A 66 -3.73 1.55 0.52
C GLU A 66 -4.45 0.89 -0.65
N GLN A 67 -5.46 0.08 -0.34
CA GLN A 67 -6.37 -0.35 -1.39
C GLN A 67 -7.21 0.85 -1.77
N MET A 68 -6.81 1.54 -2.84
CA MET A 68 -7.69 2.54 -3.46
C MET A 68 -9.03 1.87 -3.74
N PRO A 69 -10.15 2.49 -3.31
CA PRO A 69 -11.47 1.95 -3.57
C PRO A 69 -11.66 1.88 -5.08
N ARG A 70 -11.61 0.66 -5.62
CA ARG A 70 -11.97 0.40 -7.00
C ARG A 70 -13.48 0.56 -7.08
N GLY A 71 -13.96 1.46 -7.94
CA GLY A 71 -15.38 1.55 -8.25
C GLY A 71 -15.93 0.19 -8.71
N PRO A 72 -17.26 0.03 -8.85
CA PRO A 72 -17.90 -1.26 -9.16
C PRO A 72 -17.39 -1.95 -10.45
N PHE A 73 -16.60 -1.26 -11.28
CA PHE A 73 -16.00 -1.76 -12.50
C PHE A 73 -14.47 -1.54 -12.59
N GLY A 74 -13.79 -1.21 -11.49
CA GLY A 74 -12.35 -0.95 -11.51
C GLY A 74 -11.94 0.41 -12.10
N PHE A 75 -12.89 1.27 -12.44
CA PHE A 75 -12.62 2.67 -12.80
C PHE A 75 -12.36 3.49 -11.53
N MET A 76 -11.32 4.31 -11.55
CA MET A 76 -11.23 5.49 -10.71
C MET A 76 -12.12 6.57 -11.35
N PRO A 77 -12.97 7.29 -10.59
CA PRO A 77 -13.32 8.64 -11.01
C PRO A 77 -11.98 9.39 -11.04
N GLU A 78 -11.59 9.94 -12.20
CA GLU A 78 -10.55 10.95 -12.21
C GLU A 78 -10.95 12.01 -11.18
N GLU A 79 -9.99 12.41 -10.33
CA GLU A 79 -10.16 13.56 -9.47
C GLU A 79 -10.58 14.71 -10.38
N VAL A 80 -11.86 15.09 -10.33
CA VAL A 80 -12.36 16.25 -11.04
C VAL A 80 -11.72 17.43 -10.32
N GLU A 81 -10.54 17.83 -10.80
CA GLU A 81 -9.99 19.15 -10.53
C GLU A 81 -11.07 20.12 -11.01
N ASP A 82 -11.76 20.75 -10.04
CA ASP A 82 -12.68 21.86 -10.25
C ASP A 82 -11.89 23.05 -10.82
N GLU A 83 -11.53 22.98 -12.11
CA GLU A 83 -10.85 24.05 -12.85
C GLU A 83 -11.60 24.33 -14.16
N HIS A 84 -12.81 24.87 -14.07
CA HIS A 84 -13.40 25.66 -15.15
C HIS A 84 -14.14 26.88 -14.59
N GLU A 85 -13.36 27.80 -14.00
CA GLU A 85 -13.62 29.22 -14.18
C GLU A 85 -13.39 29.58 -15.65
N GLN A 86 -14.42 29.53 -16.49
CA GLN A 86 -14.48 30.37 -17.69
C GLN A 86 -15.86 31.00 -17.84
N GLN A 87 -15.88 32.28 -17.44
CA GLN A 87 -16.85 33.28 -17.84
C GLN A 87 -17.11 33.17 -19.35
N HIS A 88 -18.36 32.95 -19.74
CA HIS A 88 -18.83 33.31 -21.06
C HIS A 88 -19.80 34.48 -20.92
N GLU A 89 -19.24 35.69 -21.02
CA GLU A 89 -19.98 36.86 -21.47
C GLU A 89 -20.31 36.74 -22.97
N SER A 90 -21.53 37.19 -23.31
CA SER A 90 -22.02 37.62 -24.65
C SER A 90 -22.24 36.51 -25.72
N SER A 91 -23.24 36.50 -26.61
CA SER A 91 -24.16 37.52 -27.15
C SER A 91 -25.28 36.82 -27.96
N ASP A 92 -26.44 37.49 -28.07
CA ASP A 92 -27.47 37.50 -29.14
C ASP A 92 -27.89 36.23 -29.91
N ASN A 93 -29.19 35.92 -29.84
CA ASN A 93 -30.13 36.07 -30.97
C ASN A 93 -31.60 36.08 -30.49
#